data_AF-A0A1Q2GVM5-F1
#
_entry.id   AF-A0A1Q2GVM5-F1
#
_cell.length_a   1.000
_cell.length_b   1.000
_cell.length_c   1.000
_cell.angle_alpha   90.00
_cell.angle_beta   90.00
_cell.angle_gamma   90.00
#
_symmetry.space_group_name_H-M   'P 1'
#
loop_
_entity.id
_entity.type
_entity.pdbx_description
1 polymer ?
#
loop_
_entity_poly.entity_id
_entity_poly.type
_entity_poly.pdbx_seq_one_letter_code
_entity_poly.pdbx_strand_id
1 'polypeptide(L)'
;MIIKKLSVGLVLLGATSANAFTQLGGGGVTPMGHEWLTRTAALELLDQEHIIQADPNDPRQYWQKGLAKQVDLSTAYDEVQRLQSNLNNNNSYQPKYDDIYTAIVGERWVDIAGFNVTKASTDLSGPNCFNAVSQEPANLQQDHFMRRYDDIGGQGGIDAAYRGQKRFIDHFVSAAMADKKRIKVSDGGGYSAKVEVDHNYFLFGRAVHLFQDSFSPEHTVRLPTDNFEKVWQVKAYLCSEGAEQHTHDTKDILNFSSGDVIWQENARLDTGWRAYSAGNMKPVALVALEASKDLWAAFIRTMAVDKTQREAYAKQEANALVSNWLSFEEQAMLTWYENQQNRDHTYVLAPQETGIGKTLEACMRELNVGTISQAARVTQLDTERRQCLYNIEAEPGYADLYDVHTGVPYNWRWKSVTWQSPAIDWQATQQSADSGEALVIKSAVDGKALSAESLNNNERLTTAGANPVKWLKVPSSDDRYYFRSAEAPSLFFSYSISTSGYGKLWRSPDQAEYELIYQGGLWNIKNTFWKNYFWYNQDKQRPQLTSDGDANKLQSKWILE
;
A
#
# COMPACT_ATOMS: atom_id res chain seq x y z
N MET A 1 36.37 51.33 27.56
CA MET A 1 35.97 51.45 26.15
C MET A 1 35.46 50.09 25.72
N ILE A 2 34.14 49.92 25.62
CA ILE A 2 33.43 48.64 25.49
C ILE A 2 32.91 48.54 24.06
N ILE A 3 33.34 47.52 23.32
CA ILE A 3 32.88 47.25 21.96
C ILE A 3 31.56 46.47 22.05
N LYS A 4 30.47 47.13 21.66
CA LYS A 4 29.15 46.50 21.49
C LYS A 4 29.17 45.65 20.21
N LYS A 5 28.88 44.36 20.34
CA LYS A 5 28.52 43.49 19.22
C LYS A 5 27.10 43.81 18.78
N LEU A 6 26.93 44.16 17.51
CA LEU A 6 25.63 44.33 16.87
C LEU A 6 25.15 42.96 16.38
N SER A 7 24.01 42.52 16.91
CA SER A 7 23.28 41.34 16.47
C SER A 7 22.61 41.64 15.12
N VAL A 8 22.91 40.85 14.08
CA VAL A 8 22.09 40.77 12.88
C VAL A 8 21.41 39.41 12.91
N GLY A 9 20.11 39.43 13.20
CA GLY A 9 19.25 38.26 13.11
C GLY A 9 19.01 37.92 11.64
N LEU A 10 19.45 36.74 11.23
CA LEU A 10 19.00 36.09 10.00
C LEU A 10 17.75 35.28 10.36
N VAL A 11 16.57 35.85 10.13
CA VAL A 11 15.33 35.09 9.98
C VAL A 11 15.40 34.45 8.60
N LEU A 12 15.96 33.25 8.52
CA LEU A 12 15.77 32.37 7.36
C LEU A 12 14.37 31.76 7.48
N LEU A 13 13.41 32.38 6.82
CA LEU A 13 12.18 31.71 6.40
C LEU A 13 12.61 30.54 5.51
N GLY A 14 12.61 29.34 6.09
CA GLY A 14 12.82 28.10 5.35
C GLY A 14 11.64 27.87 4.42
N ALA A 15 11.74 28.35 3.18
CA ALA A 15 11.01 27.74 2.08
C ALA A 15 11.60 26.33 1.92
N THR A 16 10.96 25.34 2.53
CA THR A 16 11.31 23.94 2.32
C THR A 16 11.03 23.60 0.87
N SER A 17 12.08 23.40 0.09
CA SER A 17 12.02 22.76 -1.22
C SER A 17 11.34 21.40 -1.04
N ALA A 18 10.14 21.23 -1.61
CA ALA A 18 9.51 19.94 -1.70
C ALA A 18 10.42 19.01 -2.49
N ASN A 19 10.90 17.93 -1.87
CA ASN A 19 11.62 16.88 -2.57
C ASN A 19 10.57 16.00 -3.25
N ALA A 20 10.36 16.32 -4.51
CA ALA A 20 9.43 15.80 -5.50
C ALA A 20 9.53 14.29 -5.85
N PHE A 21 10.16 13.43 -5.04
CA PHE A 21 10.81 12.24 -5.63
C PHE A 21 10.60 10.96 -4.82
N THR A 22 10.08 9.90 -5.45
CA THR A 22 9.42 8.82 -4.70
C THR A 22 9.76 7.37 -5.07
N GLN A 23 10.17 7.05 -6.30
CA GLN A 23 10.31 5.64 -6.75
C GLN A 23 11.72 5.18 -7.13
N LEU A 24 12.71 6.07 -7.30
CA LEU A 24 14.13 5.67 -7.49
C LEU A 24 15.08 6.42 -6.56
N GLY A 25 15.62 5.65 -5.62
CA GLY A 25 16.81 5.87 -4.82
C GLY A 25 17.26 7.29 -4.45
N GLY A 26 17.18 7.61 -3.14
CA GLY A 26 18.24 8.27 -2.37
C GLY A 26 18.76 9.66 -2.75
N GLY A 27 18.29 10.31 -3.82
CA GLY A 27 18.88 11.56 -4.31
C GLY A 27 17.94 12.54 -4.99
N GLY A 28 16.67 12.21 -5.16
CA GLY A 28 15.69 13.15 -5.70
C GLY A 28 15.79 13.39 -7.21
N VAL A 29 15.79 12.31 -8.01
CA VAL A 29 16.03 12.40 -9.47
C VAL A 29 14.75 12.24 -10.31
N THR A 30 13.70 11.56 -9.81
CA THR A 30 12.46 11.25 -10.58
C THR A 30 11.19 11.83 -9.93
N PRO A 31 10.41 12.69 -10.60
CA PRO A 31 9.21 13.36 -10.05
C PRO A 31 8.11 12.36 -9.64
N MET A 32 7.15 12.77 -8.80
CA MET A 32 6.04 11.90 -8.38
C MET A 32 5.25 11.37 -9.58
N GLY A 33 4.93 10.07 -9.55
CA GLY A 33 4.13 9.41 -10.58
C GLY A 33 2.71 9.17 -10.08
N HIS A 34 2.41 7.93 -9.72
CA HIS A 34 1.12 7.51 -9.18
C HIS A 34 0.70 8.32 -7.94
N GLU A 35 1.64 8.68 -7.06
CA GLU A 35 1.32 9.46 -5.86
C GLU A 35 0.67 10.80 -6.21
N TRP A 36 1.13 11.41 -7.31
CA TRP A 36 0.56 12.65 -7.83
C TRP A 36 -0.84 12.45 -8.40
N LEU A 37 -1.05 11.40 -9.20
CA LEU A 37 -2.36 11.06 -9.77
C LEU A 37 -3.38 10.81 -8.67
N THR A 38 -3.01 9.99 -7.68
CA THR A 38 -3.86 9.62 -6.54
C THR A 38 -4.24 10.83 -5.70
N ARG A 39 -3.26 11.66 -5.34
CA ARG A 39 -3.49 12.91 -4.61
C ARG A 39 -4.39 13.88 -5.38
N THR A 40 -4.03 14.16 -6.63
CA THR A 40 -4.67 15.22 -7.42
C THR A 40 -6.07 14.82 -7.86
N ALA A 41 -6.30 13.55 -8.21
CA ALA A 41 -7.64 13.05 -8.52
C ALA A 41 -8.60 13.27 -7.34
N ALA A 42 -8.19 12.90 -6.13
CA ALA A 42 -9.00 13.06 -4.93
C ALA A 42 -9.29 14.53 -4.63
N LEU A 43 -8.28 15.40 -4.71
CA LEU A 43 -8.45 16.82 -4.38
C LEU A 43 -9.24 17.59 -5.45
N GLU A 44 -9.06 17.28 -6.74
CA GLU A 44 -9.90 17.85 -7.80
C GLU A 44 -11.36 17.37 -7.67
N LEU A 45 -11.59 16.09 -7.37
CA LEU A 45 -12.94 15.55 -7.13
C LEU A 45 -13.66 16.24 -5.96
N LEU A 46 -12.93 16.51 -4.87
CA LEU A 46 -13.49 17.13 -3.67
C LEU A 46 -13.58 18.67 -3.76
N ASP A 47 -13.04 19.28 -4.83
CA ASP A 47 -12.84 20.73 -4.95
C ASP A 47 -12.00 21.29 -3.78
N GLN A 48 -10.88 20.62 -3.47
CA GLN A 48 -10.05 20.88 -2.29
C GLN A 48 -8.57 21.11 -2.59
N GLU A 49 -8.19 21.33 -3.85
CA GLU A 49 -6.82 21.71 -4.19
C GLU A 49 -6.38 22.97 -3.41
N HIS A 50 -5.14 22.96 -2.90
CA HIS A 50 -4.66 23.98 -1.96
C HIS A 50 -3.25 24.49 -2.23
N ILE A 51 -2.47 23.83 -3.08
CA ILE A 51 -1.07 24.19 -3.33
C ILE A 51 -0.77 24.44 -4.81
N ILE A 52 -1.49 23.78 -5.72
CA ILE A 52 -1.32 23.95 -7.17
C ILE A 52 -2.22 25.08 -7.63
N GLN A 53 -1.68 25.98 -8.45
CA GLN A 53 -2.47 27.00 -9.12
C GLN A 53 -3.18 26.41 -10.34
N ALA A 54 -4.32 26.99 -10.70
CA ALA A 54 -5.00 26.63 -11.94
C ALA A 54 -4.05 26.77 -13.13
N ASP A 55 -3.95 25.72 -13.94
CA ASP A 55 -3.07 25.68 -15.10
C ASP A 55 -3.78 26.29 -16.32
N PRO A 56 -3.37 27.48 -16.81
CA PRO A 56 -4.00 28.09 -17.98
C PRO A 56 -3.81 27.25 -19.26
N ASN A 57 -2.81 26.36 -19.27
CA ASN A 57 -2.50 25.48 -20.39
C ASN A 57 -3.03 24.06 -20.18
N ASP A 58 -3.94 23.84 -19.21
CA ASP A 58 -4.56 22.54 -19.02
C ASP A 58 -5.26 22.10 -20.33
N PRO A 59 -4.79 21.02 -20.99
CA PRO A 59 -5.36 20.61 -22.27
C PRO A 59 -6.78 20.06 -22.12
N ARG A 60 -7.17 19.61 -20.92
CA ARG A 60 -8.48 18.99 -20.64
C ARG A 60 -9.64 19.95 -20.83
N GLN A 61 -9.41 21.26 -20.74
CA GLN A 61 -10.45 22.28 -20.92
C GLN A 61 -11.09 22.26 -22.33
N TYR A 62 -10.43 21.63 -23.31
CA TYR A 62 -10.92 21.50 -24.69
C TYR A 62 -11.34 20.05 -25.03
N TRP A 63 -11.28 19.13 -24.07
CA TRP A 63 -11.60 17.73 -24.29
C TRP A 63 -13.10 17.50 -24.33
N GLN A 64 -13.52 16.55 -25.16
CA GLN A 64 -14.91 16.04 -25.20
C GLN A 64 -15.00 14.59 -24.71
N LYS A 65 -13.86 13.91 -24.56
CA LYS A 65 -13.69 12.50 -24.17
C LYS A 65 -12.42 12.39 -23.31
N GLY A 66 -12.24 11.27 -22.62
CA GLY A 66 -11.14 11.09 -21.67
C GLY A 66 -11.32 11.87 -20.37
N LEU A 67 -12.53 12.37 -20.09
CA LEU A 67 -12.92 13.07 -18.86
C LEU A 67 -13.64 12.12 -17.91
N ALA A 68 -13.59 12.42 -16.61
CA ALA A 68 -14.30 11.65 -15.59
C ALA A 68 -15.81 11.58 -15.88
N LYS A 69 -16.42 10.40 -15.71
CA LYS A 69 -17.78 10.09 -16.15
C LYS A 69 -18.79 10.06 -15.00
N GLN A 70 -18.37 9.76 -13.77
CA GLN A 70 -19.23 9.50 -12.61
C GLN A 70 -18.66 10.10 -11.31
N VAL A 71 -18.59 11.42 -11.25
CA VAL A 71 -18.01 12.19 -10.12
C VAL A 71 -19.01 12.65 -9.05
N ASP A 72 -20.30 12.33 -9.19
CA ASP A 72 -21.30 12.75 -8.20
C ASP A 72 -21.08 12.08 -6.85
N LEU A 73 -21.04 12.91 -5.79
CA LEU A 73 -20.87 12.52 -4.39
C LEU A 73 -22.08 12.90 -3.52
N SER A 74 -23.18 13.35 -4.13
CA SER A 74 -24.38 13.81 -3.42
C SER A 74 -24.95 12.75 -2.45
N THR A 75 -24.82 11.47 -2.78
CA THR A 75 -25.27 10.34 -1.94
C THR A 75 -24.26 9.91 -0.88
N ALA A 76 -23.08 10.52 -0.83
CA ALA A 76 -21.95 10.12 0.02
C ALA A 76 -21.48 11.23 0.97
N TYR A 77 -22.36 12.20 1.26
CA TYR A 77 -22.03 13.40 2.04
C TYR A 77 -21.35 13.09 3.38
N ASP A 78 -21.85 12.12 4.15
CA ASP A 78 -21.29 11.78 5.46
C ASP A 78 -19.86 11.23 5.36
N GLU A 79 -19.57 10.45 4.32
CA GLU A 79 -18.22 9.93 4.07
C GLU A 79 -17.28 11.05 3.62
N VAL A 80 -17.75 11.98 2.80
CA VAL A 80 -17.00 13.20 2.42
C VAL A 80 -16.67 14.04 3.67
N GLN A 81 -17.63 14.26 4.56
CA GLN A 81 -17.39 14.98 5.81
C GLN A 81 -16.39 14.25 6.71
N ARG A 82 -16.47 12.92 6.80
CA ARG A 82 -15.50 12.09 7.55
C ARG A 82 -14.09 12.25 6.98
N LEU A 83 -13.95 12.13 5.66
CA LEU A 83 -12.69 12.33 4.94
C LEU A 83 -12.07 13.70 5.26
N GLN A 84 -12.89 14.76 5.13
CA GLN A 84 -12.45 16.14 5.32
C GLN A 84 -12.16 16.50 6.79
N SER A 85 -12.65 15.72 7.75
CA SER A 85 -12.44 15.96 9.18
C SER A 85 -11.02 15.62 9.67
N ASN A 86 -10.30 14.75 8.95
CA ASN A 86 -8.97 14.29 9.34
C ASN A 86 -7.88 14.90 8.45
N LEU A 87 -7.29 16.01 8.91
CA LEU A 87 -6.23 16.70 8.19
C LEU A 87 -4.88 15.96 8.27
N ASN A 88 -4.11 16.01 7.19
CA ASN A 88 -2.74 15.50 7.12
C ASN A 88 -1.85 16.52 6.40
N ASN A 89 -0.82 16.99 7.11
CA ASN A 89 0.11 18.02 6.66
C ASN A 89 1.44 17.46 6.16
N ASN A 90 1.45 16.22 5.65
CA ASN A 90 2.65 15.62 5.08
C ASN A 90 3.21 16.53 3.96
N ASN A 91 4.40 17.07 4.20
CA ASN A 91 5.00 18.04 3.30
C ASN A 91 5.45 17.46 1.97
N SER A 92 5.76 16.15 1.95
CA SER A 92 6.21 15.45 0.76
C SER A 92 5.09 15.27 -0.23
N TYR A 93 3.91 14.80 0.20
CA TYR A 93 2.81 14.48 -0.73
C TYR A 93 1.71 15.55 -0.78
N GLN A 94 1.66 16.47 0.19
CA GLN A 94 0.62 17.49 0.31
C GLN A 94 -0.81 16.91 0.13
N PRO A 95 -1.20 15.90 0.92
CA PRO A 95 -2.45 15.18 0.71
C PRO A 95 -3.68 15.94 1.23
N LYS A 96 -3.50 16.94 2.10
CA LYS A 96 -4.52 17.70 2.86
C LYS A 96 -5.33 16.84 3.85
N TYR A 97 -5.77 15.65 3.43
CA TYR A 97 -6.56 14.70 4.21
C TYR A 97 -5.82 13.38 4.43
N ASP A 98 -6.02 12.76 5.58
CA ASP A 98 -5.29 11.56 6.00
C ASP A 98 -5.60 10.32 5.16
N ASP A 99 -6.83 10.20 4.67
CA ASP A 99 -7.24 9.07 3.82
C ASP A 99 -6.61 9.15 2.42
N ILE A 100 -6.34 10.37 1.92
CA ILE A 100 -5.58 10.58 0.67
C ILE A 100 -4.13 10.16 0.88
N TYR A 101 -3.51 10.59 1.99
CA TYR A 101 -2.16 10.14 2.36
C TYR A 101 -2.08 8.62 2.47
N THR A 102 -3.09 8.03 3.10
CA THR A 102 -3.20 6.60 3.31
C THR A 102 -3.28 5.83 1.99
N ALA A 103 -4.08 6.31 1.02
CA ALA A 103 -4.17 5.69 -0.31
C ALA A 103 -2.84 5.77 -1.06
N ILE A 104 -2.11 6.90 -0.96
CA ILE A 104 -0.75 7.03 -1.52
C ILE A 104 0.20 5.98 -0.94
N VAL A 105 0.18 5.78 0.38
CA VAL A 105 1.01 4.74 1.03
C VAL A 105 0.61 3.33 0.57
N GLY A 106 -0.69 3.10 0.37
CA GLY A 106 -1.23 1.83 -0.14
C GLY A 106 -0.83 1.51 -1.58
N GLU A 107 -0.79 2.52 -2.43
CA GLU A 107 -0.31 2.41 -3.81
C GLU A 107 1.18 2.10 -3.83
N ARG A 108 1.99 2.89 -3.13
CA ARG A 108 3.43 2.68 -2.97
C ARG A 108 3.76 1.27 -2.46
N TRP A 109 2.92 0.72 -1.59
CA TRP A 109 3.10 -0.63 -1.08
C TRP A 109 3.12 -1.70 -2.19
N VAL A 110 2.31 -1.55 -3.24
CA VAL A 110 2.29 -2.52 -4.35
C VAL A 110 3.66 -2.57 -5.03
N ASP A 111 4.22 -1.41 -5.32
CA ASP A 111 5.55 -1.31 -5.93
C ASP A 111 6.66 -1.82 -5.03
N ILE A 112 6.69 -1.38 -3.77
CA ILE A 112 7.90 -1.49 -2.95
C ILE A 112 7.77 -2.38 -1.71
N ALA A 113 6.57 -2.83 -1.33
CA ALA A 113 6.29 -3.67 -0.16
C ALA A 113 7.01 -3.23 1.15
N GLY A 114 7.23 -1.92 1.30
CA GLY A 114 7.96 -1.34 2.43
C GLY A 114 9.49 -1.46 2.40
N PHE A 115 10.08 -2.00 1.33
CA PHE A 115 11.52 -2.10 1.15
C PHE A 115 12.17 -0.74 0.93
N ASN A 116 13.41 -0.61 1.43
CA ASN A 116 14.29 0.47 1.02
C ASN A 116 14.89 0.12 -0.34
N VAL A 117 14.48 0.78 -1.42
CA VAL A 117 14.95 0.47 -2.78
C VAL A 117 16.44 0.81 -2.99
N THR A 118 17.04 1.70 -2.17
CA THR A 118 18.50 1.97 -2.20
C THR A 118 19.31 0.91 -1.49
N LYS A 119 18.68 0.19 -0.57
CA LYS A 119 19.28 -0.83 0.28
C LYS A 119 18.30 -2.00 0.35
N ALA A 120 18.05 -2.60 -0.80
CA ALA A 120 17.04 -3.66 -0.98
C ALA A 120 17.39 -4.97 -0.25
N SER A 121 18.47 -4.95 0.54
CA SER A 121 18.93 -5.99 1.44
C SER A 121 19.63 -5.35 2.65
N THR A 122 19.54 -6.00 3.81
CA THR A 122 20.38 -5.69 4.99
C THR A 122 21.83 -6.12 4.83
N ASP A 123 22.10 -7.09 3.95
CA ASP A 123 23.42 -7.63 3.62
C ASP A 123 23.61 -7.65 2.10
N LEU A 124 24.57 -6.85 1.61
CA LEU A 124 24.86 -6.67 0.19
C LEU A 124 25.24 -7.97 -0.55
N SER A 125 25.49 -9.07 0.16
CA SER A 125 25.79 -10.37 -0.43
C SER A 125 24.57 -11.20 -0.85
N GLY A 126 23.35 -10.82 -0.43
CA GLY A 126 22.14 -11.54 -0.81
C GLY A 126 21.24 -10.82 -1.81
N PRO A 127 20.07 -11.39 -2.11
CA PRO A 127 19.24 -10.97 -3.23
C PRO A 127 18.66 -9.56 -3.05
N ASN A 128 18.33 -8.93 -4.17
CA ASN A 128 17.53 -7.71 -4.18
C ASN A 128 16.07 -8.07 -3.88
N CYS A 129 15.66 -7.94 -2.61
CA CYS A 129 14.32 -8.36 -2.19
C CYS A 129 13.21 -7.42 -2.63
N PHE A 130 13.51 -6.17 -2.97
CA PHE A 130 12.54 -5.31 -3.63
C PHE A 130 12.12 -5.96 -4.96
N ASN A 131 13.07 -6.27 -5.85
CA ASN A 131 12.75 -6.91 -7.12
C ASN A 131 12.09 -8.28 -6.94
N ALA A 132 12.66 -9.13 -6.08
CA ALA A 132 12.23 -10.52 -5.93
C ALA A 132 10.88 -10.67 -5.21
N VAL A 133 10.44 -9.68 -4.44
CA VAL A 133 9.20 -9.77 -3.63
C VAL A 133 8.08 -8.91 -4.16
N SER A 134 8.32 -7.71 -4.69
CA SER A 134 7.26 -6.80 -5.10
C SER A 134 7.16 -6.57 -6.61
N GLN A 135 8.25 -6.70 -7.38
CA GLN A 135 8.25 -6.30 -8.80
C GLN A 135 8.22 -7.46 -9.80
N GLU A 136 9.19 -8.37 -9.75
CA GLU A 136 9.43 -9.36 -10.83
C GLU A 136 8.62 -10.67 -10.79
N PRO A 137 8.06 -11.14 -9.64
CA PRO A 137 7.30 -12.39 -9.60
C PRO A 137 6.10 -12.40 -10.56
N ALA A 138 5.93 -13.51 -11.29
CA ALA A 138 4.91 -13.61 -12.33
C ALA A 138 3.48 -13.39 -11.80
N ASN A 139 3.17 -13.88 -10.60
CA ASN A 139 1.85 -13.70 -9.99
C ASN A 139 1.56 -12.26 -9.57
N LEU A 140 2.59 -11.42 -9.40
CA LEU A 140 2.48 -10.02 -9.04
C LEU A 140 2.37 -9.10 -10.26
N GLN A 141 2.73 -9.56 -11.45
CA GLN A 141 2.51 -8.79 -12.70
C GLN A 141 1.04 -8.36 -12.87
N GLN A 142 0.11 -9.15 -12.34
CA GLN A 142 -1.31 -8.80 -12.35
C GLN A 142 -1.64 -7.59 -11.47
N ASP A 143 -0.87 -7.35 -10.42
CA ASP A 143 -0.99 -6.17 -9.55
C ASP A 143 -0.43 -4.90 -10.24
N HIS A 144 0.32 -5.09 -11.33
CA HIS A 144 0.81 -4.05 -12.25
C HIS A 144 0.05 -4.01 -13.59
N PHE A 145 -1.10 -4.70 -13.71
CA PHE A 145 -1.83 -4.82 -14.99
C PHE A 145 -0.96 -5.34 -16.17
N MET A 146 0.05 -6.15 -15.88
CA MET A 146 1.01 -6.66 -16.87
C MET A 146 0.81 -8.15 -17.17
N ARG A 147 1.36 -8.58 -18.30
CA ARG A 147 1.48 -10.00 -18.67
C ARG A 147 2.51 -10.71 -17.82
N ARG A 148 2.25 -11.99 -17.60
CA ARG A 148 3.26 -12.96 -17.19
C ARG A 148 4.13 -13.36 -18.38
N TYR A 149 5.30 -13.89 -18.08
CA TYR A 149 6.26 -14.36 -19.08
C TYR A 149 5.73 -15.53 -19.94
N ASP A 150 4.70 -16.23 -19.47
CA ASP A 150 4.04 -17.36 -20.14
C ASP A 150 2.73 -16.97 -20.84
N ASP A 151 2.39 -15.68 -20.88
CA ASP A 151 1.24 -15.16 -21.64
C ASP A 151 1.66 -14.77 -23.07
N ILE A 152 1.50 -15.73 -23.99
CA ILE A 152 2.04 -15.66 -25.36
C ILE A 152 1.01 -15.12 -26.36
N GLY A 153 1.47 -14.29 -27.30
CA GLY A 153 0.69 -13.84 -28.44
C GLY A 153 -0.53 -12.97 -28.09
N GLY A 154 -1.47 -12.85 -29.03
CA GLY A 154 -2.71 -12.07 -28.82
C GLY A 154 -3.57 -12.62 -27.67
N GLN A 155 -3.67 -13.94 -27.54
CA GLN A 155 -4.42 -14.60 -26.47
C GLN A 155 -3.85 -14.28 -25.08
N GLY A 156 -2.52 -14.27 -24.93
CA GLY A 156 -1.88 -13.87 -23.68
C GLY A 156 -2.25 -12.45 -23.25
N GLY A 157 -2.48 -11.54 -24.20
CA GLY A 157 -2.98 -10.19 -23.91
C GLY A 157 -4.40 -10.20 -23.35
N ILE A 158 -5.28 -11.01 -23.95
CA ILE A 158 -6.68 -11.17 -23.50
C ILE A 158 -6.72 -11.75 -22.08
N ASP A 159 -5.95 -12.82 -21.84
CA ASP A 159 -5.90 -13.48 -20.55
C ASP A 159 -5.34 -12.55 -19.46
N ALA A 160 -4.31 -11.75 -19.79
CA ALA A 160 -3.76 -10.76 -18.88
C ALA A 160 -4.76 -9.64 -18.58
N ALA A 161 -5.45 -9.10 -19.58
CA ALA A 161 -6.46 -8.07 -19.41
C ALA A 161 -7.61 -8.54 -18.51
N TYR A 162 -8.13 -9.75 -18.73
CA TYR A 162 -9.15 -10.34 -17.85
C TYR A 162 -8.67 -10.54 -16.42
N ARG A 163 -7.44 -11.02 -16.23
CA ARG A 163 -6.88 -11.18 -14.87
C ARG A 163 -6.66 -9.82 -14.20
N GLY A 164 -6.20 -8.81 -14.93
CA GLY A 164 -6.05 -7.44 -14.43
C GLY A 164 -7.39 -6.84 -13.99
N GLN A 165 -8.43 -6.93 -14.82
CA GLN A 165 -9.79 -6.49 -14.48
C GLN A 165 -10.32 -7.21 -13.23
N LYS A 166 -10.17 -8.53 -13.17
CA LYS A 166 -10.60 -9.32 -12.01
C LYS A 166 -9.84 -8.91 -10.75
N ARG A 167 -8.52 -8.75 -10.84
CA ARG A 167 -7.66 -8.36 -9.72
C ARG A 167 -8.02 -6.97 -9.20
N PHE A 168 -8.29 -6.03 -10.09
CA PHE A 168 -8.80 -4.71 -9.74
C PHE A 168 -10.10 -4.79 -8.94
N ILE A 169 -11.11 -5.53 -9.45
CA ILE A 169 -12.40 -5.70 -8.76
C ILE A 169 -12.18 -6.32 -7.38
N ASP A 170 -11.36 -7.37 -7.28
CA ASP A 170 -11.09 -8.07 -6.03
C ASP A 170 -10.42 -7.13 -5.01
N HIS A 171 -9.44 -6.31 -5.43
CA HIS A 171 -8.80 -5.30 -4.56
C HIS A 171 -9.78 -4.22 -4.11
N PHE A 172 -10.59 -3.67 -5.02
CA PHE A 172 -11.56 -2.63 -4.72
C PHE A 172 -12.60 -3.12 -3.70
N VAL A 173 -13.15 -4.32 -3.90
CA VAL A 173 -14.13 -4.92 -3.01
C VAL A 173 -13.50 -5.27 -1.66
N SER A 174 -12.29 -5.83 -1.65
CA SER A 174 -11.58 -6.16 -0.41
C SER A 174 -11.31 -4.90 0.43
N ALA A 175 -10.88 -3.81 -0.20
CA ALA A 175 -10.69 -2.53 0.45
C ALA A 175 -11.98 -1.98 1.06
N ALA A 176 -13.10 -2.06 0.33
CA ALA A 176 -14.40 -1.58 0.81
C ALA A 176 -14.95 -2.41 1.99
N MET A 177 -14.69 -3.72 1.98
CA MET A 177 -15.24 -4.67 2.95
C MET A 177 -14.36 -4.89 4.19
N ALA A 178 -13.10 -4.45 4.14
CA ALA A 178 -12.19 -4.52 5.28
C ALA A 178 -12.78 -3.87 6.54
N ASP A 179 -12.38 -4.37 7.71
CA ASP A 179 -12.79 -3.79 8.98
C ASP A 179 -12.17 -2.41 9.19
N LYS A 180 -13.01 -1.48 9.66
CA LYS A 180 -12.60 -0.11 9.99
C LYS A 180 -11.65 -0.15 11.18
N LYS A 181 -10.37 0.11 10.92
CA LYS A 181 -9.30 0.21 11.91
C LYS A 181 -8.14 1.00 11.34
N ARG A 182 -7.23 1.42 12.21
CA ARG A 182 -5.91 1.92 11.79
C ARG A 182 -4.88 0.81 11.86
N ILE A 183 -3.95 0.84 10.92
CA ILE A 183 -2.87 -0.14 10.82
C ILE A 183 -1.53 0.57 10.78
N LYS A 184 -0.48 -0.13 11.21
CA LYS A 184 0.88 0.34 11.05
C LYS A 184 1.51 -0.41 9.88
N VAL A 185 2.12 0.31 8.96
CA VAL A 185 2.71 -0.25 7.74
C VAL A 185 4.12 0.27 7.54
N SER A 186 4.89 -0.44 6.75
CA SER A 186 6.21 -0.01 6.29
C SER A 186 6.04 0.71 4.96
N ASP A 187 6.27 2.01 4.93
CA ASP A 187 6.38 2.80 3.70
C ASP A 187 7.84 2.76 3.24
N GLY A 188 8.08 2.23 2.04
CA GLY A 188 9.41 2.04 1.48
C GLY A 188 9.91 3.25 0.69
N GLY A 189 10.87 3.00 -0.21
CA GLY A 189 11.43 4.02 -1.10
C GLY A 189 12.91 4.25 -0.82
N GLY A 190 13.41 5.49 -0.95
CA GLY A 190 14.82 5.82 -0.68
C GLY A 190 15.28 5.48 0.75
N TYR A 191 14.33 5.43 1.67
CA TYR A 191 14.44 4.89 3.02
C TYR A 191 13.13 4.16 3.34
N SER A 192 13.13 3.29 4.35
CA SER A 192 11.91 2.68 4.87
C SER A 192 11.52 3.37 6.18
N ALA A 193 10.24 3.73 6.33
CA ALA A 193 9.69 4.35 7.51
C ALA A 193 8.38 3.65 7.92
N LYS A 194 8.08 3.64 9.22
CA LYS A 194 6.82 3.10 9.71
C LYS A 194 5.80 4.22 9.83
N VAL A 195 4.61 4.01 9.27
CA VAL A 195 3.53 5.01 9.25
C VAL A 195 2.22 4.36 9.70
N GLU A 196 1.31 5.16 10.25
CA GLU A 196 -0.03 4.72 10.64
C GLU A 196 -1.05 5.23 9.65
N VAL A 197 -1.88 4.33 9.13
CA VAL A 197 -2.79 4.60 8.02
C VAL A 197 -4.18 4.00 8.30
N ASP A 198 -5.20 4.52 7.63
CA ASP A 198 -6.52 3.88 7.62
C ASP A 198 -6.46 2.56 6.82
N HIS A 199 -7.04 1.49 7.35
CA HIS A 199 -6.95 0.17 6.71
C HIS A 199 -7.66 0.11 5.36
N ASN A 200 -8.87 0.66 5.28
CA ASN A 200 -9.69 0.59 4.07
C ASN A 200 -9.05 1.42 2.95
N TYR A 201 -8.61 2.65 3.25
CA TYR A 201 -7.98 3.51 2.26
C TYR A 201 -6.58 3.02 1.85
N PHE A 202 -5.85 2.35 2.74
CA PHE A 202 -4.56 1.74 2.38
C PHE A 202 -4.76 0.60 1.38
N LEU A 203 -5.73 -0.27 1.63
CA LEU A 203 -6.07 -1.34 0.67
C LEU A 203 -6.64 -0.76 -0.63
N PHE A 204 -7.40 0.33 -0.57
CA PHE A 204 -7.88 1.03 -1.76
C PHE A 204 -6.72 1.57 -2.60
N GLY A 205 -5.66 2.08 -1.97
CA GLY A 205 -4.42 2.47 -2.65
C GLY A 205 -3.85 1.38 -3.56
N ARG A 206 -4.00 0.10 -3.19
CA ARG A 206 -3.60 -1.03 -4.06
C ARG A 206 -4.47 -1.16 -5.30
N ALA A 207 -5.78 -0.95 -5.18
CA ALA A 207 -6.68 -0.92 -6.33
C ALA A 207 -6.37 0.29 -7.23
N VAL A 208 -6.04 1.44 -6.62
CA VAL A 208 -5.62 2.66 -7.33
C VAL A 208 -4.35 2.43 -8.14
N HIS A 209 -3.33 1.83 -7.53
CA HIS A 209 -2.08 1.49 -8.22
C HIS A 209 -2.32 0.68 -9.50
N LEU A 210 -2.94 -0.49 -9.37
CA LEU A 210 -3.23 -1.35 -10.52
C LEU A 210 -4.05 -0.60 -11.59
N PHE A 211 -5.04 0.18 -11.16
CA PHE A 211 -5.87 0.95 -12.06
C PHE A 211 -5.07 2.00 -12.83
N GLN A 212 -4.12 2.70 -12.19
CA GLN A 212 -3.25 3.68 -12.83
C GLN A 212 -2.19 3.03 -13.73
N ASP A 213 -1.60 1.91 -13.31
CA ASP A 213 -0.68 1.09 -14.11
C ASP A 213 -1.31 0.66 -15.43
N SER A 214 -2.61 0.38 -15.44
CA SER A 214 -3.34 0.08 -16.68
C SER A 214 -3.32 1.20 -17.72
N PHE A 215 -2.91 2.42 -17.36
CA PHE A 215 -2.71 3.55 -18.28
C PHE A 215 -1.25 3.79 -18.63
N SER A 216 -0.31 3.12 -17.97
CA SER A 216 1.10 3.26 -18.33
C SER A 216 1.33 2.75 -19.76
N PRO A 217 2.00 3.54 -20.62
CA PRO A 217 2.40 3.09 -21.95
C PRO A 217 3.47 1.99 -21.90
N GLU A 218 4.07 1.71 -20.75
CA GLU A 218 5.00 0.60 -20.54
C GLU A 218 4.28 -0.70 -20.15
N HIS A 219 3.04 -0.60 -19.68
CA HIS A 219 2.25 -1.74 -19.20
C HIS A 219 1.17 -2.13 -20.20
N THR A 220 0.65 -1.16 -20.95
CA THR A 220 -0.44 -1.35 -21.91
C THR A 220 -0.24 -0.56 -23.19
N VAL A 221 -1.03 -0.91 -24.20
CA VAL A 221 -1.20 -0.13 -25.43
C VAL A 221 -2.56 0.55 -25.38
N ARG A 222 -2.55 1.88 -25.41
CA ARG A 222 -3.74 2.74 -25.47
C ARG A 222 -3.55 3.77 -26.59
N LEU A 223 -4.62 4.14 -27.29
CA LEU A 223 -4.49 4.94 -28.52
C LEU A 223 -5.11 6.34 -28.39
N PRO A 224 -4.50 7.38 -28.99
CA PRO A 224 -5.10 8.70 -29.05
C PRO A 224 -6.48 8.72 -29.74
N THR A 225 -6.73 7.78 -30.67
CA THR A 225 -7.97 7.71 -31.46
C THR A 225 -9.23 7.46 -30.62
N ASP A 226 -9.10 6.83 -29.46
CA ASP A 226 -10.18 6.67 -28.49
C ASP A 226 -9.95 7.49 -27.21
N ASN A 227 -9.05 8.47 -27.25
CA ASN A 227 -8.61 9.26 -26.10
C ASN A 227 -8.08 8.38 -24.96
N PHE A 228 -7.38 7.30 -25.30
CA PHE A 228 -6.75 6.39 -24.36
C PHE A 228 -7.75 5.70 -23.41
N GLU A 229 -9.04 5.65 -23.74
CA GLU A 229 -10.06 5.05 -22.87
C GLU A 229 -10.07 3.52 -22.93
N LYS A 230 -9.56 2.91 -24.01
CA LYS A 230 -9.53 1.45 -24.21
C LYS A 230 -8.13 0.87 -24.12
N VAL A 231 -8.05 -0.36 -23.61
CA VAL A 231 -6.84 -1.19 -23.68
C VAL A 231 -6.85 -1.97 -24.99
N TRP A 232 -5.81 -1.77 -25.80
CA TRP A 232 -5.63 -2.48 -27.07
C TRP A 232 -4.75 -3.70 -26.94
N GLN A 233 -3.74 -3.61 -26.07
CA GLN A 233 -2.86 -4.70 -25.72
C GLN A 233 -2.29 -4.51 -24.32
N VAL A 234 -1.82 -5.60 -23.72
CA VAL A 234 -1.06 -5.61 -22.46
C VAL A 234 0.38 -5.99 -22.77
N LYS A 235 1.35 -5.37 -22.12
CA LYS A 235 2.80 -5.62 -22.32
C LYS A 235 3.33 -6.59 -21.28
N ALA A 236 4.51 -7.14 -21.52
CA ALA A 236 5.17 -8.08 -20.61
C ALA A 236 6.37 -7.46 -19.91
N TYR A 237 6.50 -7.71 -18.60
CA TYR A 237 7.64 -7.25 -17.82
C TYR A 237 8.88 -8.03 -18.21
N LEU A 238 8.87 -9.34 -17.96
CA LEU A 238 9.85 -10.26 -18.54
C LEU A 238 9.43 -10.58 -19.99
N CYS A 239 10.40 -10.60 -20.90
CA CYS A 239 10.18 -10.86 -22.34
C CYS A 239 9.21 -12.03 -22.57
N SER A 240 8.07 -11.82 -23.23
CA SER A 240 7.10 -12.86 -23.59
C SER A 240 6.88 -12.84 -25.11
N GLU A 241 6.91 -14.01 -25.75
CA GLU A 241 6.72 -14.13 -27.20
C GLU A 241 5.36 -13.57 -27.64
N GLY A 242 5.34 -12.81 -28.72
CA GLY A 242 4.13 -12.19 -29.25
C GLY A 242 3.59 -11.02 -28.41
N ALA A 243 4.46 -10.34 -27.66
CA ALA A 243 4.13 -9.17 -26.86
C ALA A 243 5.23 -8.09 -26.96
N GLU A 244 4.85 -6.84 -26.81
CA GLU A 244 5.79 -5.76 -26.48
C GLU A 244 6.31 -5.91 -25.05
N GLN A 245 7.55 -5.50 -24.85
CA GLN A 245 8.27 -5.62 -23.58
C GLN A 245 8.36 -4.25 -22.90
N HIS A 246 8.15 -4.22 -21.58
CA HIS A 246 8.25 -3.03 -20.73
C HIS A 246 9.69 -2.50 -20.65
N THR A 247 9.97 -1.27 -21.05
CA THR A 247 11.36 -0.82 -21.11
C THR A 247 12.04 -0.82 -19.72
N HIS A 248 13.32 -1.20 -19.69
CA HIS A 248 14.17 -1.03 -18.51
C HIS A 248 15.30 -0.01 -18.75
N ASP A 249 15.24 0.75 -19.85
CA ASP A 249 16.30 1.71 -20.16
C ASP A 249 16.27 2.89 -19.18
N THR A 250 17.23 2.89 -18.27
CA THR A 250 17.39 3.94 -17.26
C THR A 250 17.63 5.32 -17.90
N LYS A 251 18.22 5.40 -19.09
CA LYS A 251 18.43 6.70 -19.78
C LYS A 251 17.10 7.30 -20.22
N ASP A 252 16.22 6.47 -20.77
CA ASP A 252 14.90 6.87 -21.26
C ASP A 252 13.92 7.18 -20.11
N ILE A 253 14.10 6.52 -18.97
CA ILE A 253 13.42 6.88 -17.71
C ILE A 253 13.90 8.26 -17.22
N LEU A 254 15.21 8.54 -17.30
CA LEU A 254 15.79 9.79 -16.77
C LEU A 254 15.55 11.04 -17.64
N ASN A 255 15.24 10.87 -18.93
CA ASN A 255 14.85 11.98 -19.82
C ASN A 255 13.32 12.08 -20.02
N PHE A 256 12.54 11.19 -19.38
CA PHE A 256 11.08 11.04 -19.47
C PHE A 256 10.55 10.63 -20.85
N SER A 257 11.43 10.19 -21.76
CA SER A 257 11.04 9.71 -23.09
C SER A 257 10.35 8.35 -23.03
N SER A 258 10.62 7.57 -21.98
CA SER A 258 10.00 6.27 -21.71
C SER A 258 9.91 6.01 -20.20
N GLY A 259 9.44 4.83 -19.80
CA GLY A 259 9.22 4.44 -18.42
C GLY A 259 7.84 4.83 -17.88
N ASP A 260 7.54 4.37 -16.68
CA ASP A 260 6.34 4.69 -15.88
C ASP A 260 6.33 6.16 -15.38
N VAL A 261 6.76 7.08 -16.25
CA VAL A 261 6.83 8.52 -15.99
C VAL A 261 5.65 9.21 -16.64
N ILE A 262 4.85 9.88 -15.82
CA ILE A 262 3.62 10.58 -16.24
C ILE A 262 3.88 11.97 -16.87
N TRP A 263 5.11 12.46 -16.82
CA TRP A 263 5.51 13.82 -17.22
C TRP A 263 6.13 13.87 -18.61
N GLN A 264 5.94 14.98 -19.32
CA GLN A 264 6.61 15.22 -20.61
C GLN A 264 8.10 15.55 -20.41
N GLU A 265 8.94 15.24 -21.40
CA GLU A 265 10.41 15.41 -21.36
C GLU A 265 10.85 16.84 -20.94
N ASN A 266 10.15 17.85 -21.44
CA ASN A 266 10.43 19.26 -21.18
C ASN A 266 10.04 19.74 -19.78
N ALA A 267 9.18 19.02 -19.05
CA ALA A 267 8.74 19.38 -17.70
C ALA A 267 9.86 19.32 -16.66
N ARG A 268 10.99 18.66 -16.97
CA ARG A 268 12.16 18.51 -16.09
C ARG A 268 12.81 19.83 -15.66
N LEU A 269 12.59 20.91 -16.40
CA LEU A 269 13.22 22.21 -16.12
C LEU A 269 12.51 23.00 -15.01
N ASP A 270 11.28 22.60 -14.65
CA ASP A 270 10.51 23.26 -13.61
C ASP A 270 10.86 22.73 -12.21
N THR A 271 10.75 23.58 -11.20
CA THR A 271 11.14 23.25 -9.80
C THR A 271 10.02 23.55 -8.81
N GLY A 272 9.82 22.64 -7.85
CA GLY A 272 8.82 22.73 -6.79
C GLY A 272 7.39 22.38 -7.25
N TRP A 273 6.40 22.59 -6.38
CA TRP A 273 4.99 22.24 -6.66
C TRP A 273 4.39 22.90 -7.90
N ARG A 274 4.94 24.05 -8.33
CA ARG A 274 4.54 24.72 -9.59
C ARG A 274 4.88 23.93 -10.86
N ALA A 275 5.82 22.99 -10.79
CA ALA A 275 6.18 22.12 -11.91
C ALA A 275 5.09 21.08 -12.20
N TYR A 276 4.31 20.76 -11.18
CA TYR A 276 3.27 19.76 -11.23
C TYR A 276 1.97 20.38 -11.73
N SER A 277 1.82 20.45 -13.05
CA SER A 277 0.65 21.00 -13.73
C SER A 277 0.15 20.06 -14.82
N ALA A 278 -1.15 20.14 -15.13
CA ALA A 278 -1.77 19.28 -16.14
C ALA A 278 -1.13 19.45 -17.53
N GLY A 279 -0.75 20.67 -17.92
CA GLY A 279 -0.07 20.97 -19.18
C GLY A 279 1.31 20.32 -19.34
N ASN A 280 1.95 19.94 -18.22
CA ASN A 280 3.25 19.24 -18.21
C ASN A 280 3.12 17.71 -18.24
N MET A 281 1.89 17.16 -18.19
CA MET A 281 1.65 15.72 -18.15
C MET A 281 1.50 15.11 -19.55
N LYS A 282 1.88 13.84 -19.71
CA LYS A 282 1.58 13.07 -20.92
C LYS A 282 0.05 12.94 -21.07
N PRO A 283 -0.51 13.00 -22.30
CA PRO A 283 -1.95 12.88 -22.51
C PRO A 283 -2.58 11.63 -21.87
N VAL A 284 -1.92 10.48 -21.94
CA VAL A 284 -2.40 9.24 -21.32
C VAL A 284 -2.49 9.33 -19.79
N ALA A 285 -1.56 10.05 -19.15
CA ALA A 285 -1.57 10.25 -17.70
C ALA A 285 -2.67 11.22 -17.25
N LEU A 286 -3.02 12.19 -18.09
CA LEU A 286 -4.19 13.05 -17.84
C LEU A 286 -5.50 12.27 -17.91
N VAL A 287 -5.61 11.32 -18.84
CA VAL A 287 -6.77 10.40 -18.86
C VAL A 287 -6.76 9.49 -17.62
N ALA A 288 -5.60 9.01 -17.19
CA ALA A 288 -5.46 8.27 -15.93
C ALA A 288 -5.89 9.08 -14.71
N LEU A 289 -5.58 10.39 -14.68
CA LEU A 289 -6.03 11.33 -13.64
C LEU A 289 -7.56 11.45 -13.62
N GLU A 290 -8.19 11.63 -14.78
CA GLU A 290 -9.65 11.69 -14.91
C GLU A 290 -10.33 10.37 -14.53
N ALA A 291 -9.79 9.24 -14.98
CA ALA A 291 -10.28 7.92 -14.59
C ALA A 291 -10.11 7.68 -13.08
N SER A 292 -9.04 8.19 -12.47
CA SER A 292 -8.82 8.11 -11.03
C SER A 292 -9.85 8.92 -10.23
N LYS A 293 -10.42 10.01 -10.78
CA LYS A 293 -11.54 10.73 -10.13
C LYS A 293 -12.78 9.86 -10.05
N ASP A 294 -13.10 9.13 -11.13
CA ASP A 294 -14.21 8.17 -11.10
C ASP A 294 -13.96 7.07 -10.07
N LEU A 295 -12.72 6.57 -10.00
CA LEU A 295 -12.32 5.56 -9.01
C LEU A 295 -12.50 6.06 -7.57
N TRP A 296 -12.03 7.27 -7.27
CA TRP A 296 -12.24 7.90 -5.96
C TRP A 296 -13.72 8.10 -5.66
N ALA A 297 -14.49 8.61 -6.61
CA ALA A 297 -15.91 8.86 -6.42
C ALA A 297 -16.67 7.56 -6.12
N ALA A 298 -16.39 6.51 -6.89
CA ALA A 298 -16.91 5.17 -6.70
C ALA A 298 -16.59 4.61 -5.31
N PHE A 299 -15.35 4.75 -4.85
CA PHE A 299 -14.95 4.24 -3.53
C PHE A 299 -15.61 5.03 -2.38
N ILE A 300 -15.67 6.36 -2.49
CA ILE A 300 -16.33 7.23 -1.50
C ILE A 300 -17.83 6.89 -1.40
N ARG A 301 -18.52 6.75 -2.54
CA ARG A 301 -19.92 6.28 -2.56
C ARG A 301 -20.09 4.91 -1.92
N THR A 302 -19.18 3.98 -2.22
CA THR A 302 -19.18 2.64 -1.64
C THR A 302 -19.02 2.67 -0.12
N MET A 303 -18.10 3.50 0.40
CA MET A 303 -17.83 3.59 1.83
C MET A 303 -18.98 4.22 2.62
N ALA A 304 -19.81 5.05 1.96
CA ALA A 304 -21.05 5.59 2.52
C ALA A 304 -22.18 4.55 2.64
N VAL A 305 -22.09 3.40 1.96
CA VAL A 305 -23.08 2.32 2.05
C VAL A 305 -22.86 1.46 3.30
N ASP A 306 -23.96 1.02 3.92
CA ASP A 306 -23.94 0.09 5.05
C ASP A 306 -23.20 -1.22 4.70
N LYS A 307 -22.45 -1.76 5.66
CA LYS A 307 -21.58 -2.93 5.44
C LYS A 307 -22.34 -4.14 4.90
N THR A 308 -23.62 -4.32 5.23
CA THR A 308 -24.43 -5.46 4.76
C THR A 308 -24.76 -5.41 3.26
N GLN A 309 -24.77 -4.23 2.65
CA GLN A 309 -25.06 -4.02 1.22
C GLN A 309 -23.81 -3.63 0.42
N ARG A 310 -22.74 -3.23 1.12
CA ARG A 310 -21.53 -2.65 0.54
C ARG A 310 -20.84 -3.56 -0.46
N GLU A 311 -20.77 -4.87 -0.24
CA GLU A 311 -20.07 -5.77 -1.17
C GLU A 311 -20.69 -5.75 -2.57
N ALA A 312 -22.03 -5.82 -2.64
CA ALA A 312 -22.75 -5.79 -3.91
C ALA A 312 -22.59 -4.43 -4.60
N TYR A 313 -22.67 -3.34 -3.84
CA TYR A 313 -22.47 -2.00 -4.35
C TYR A 313 -21.02 -1.78 -4.84
N ALA A 314 -20.04 -2.24 -4.08
CA ALA A 314 -18.62 -2.18 -4.44
C ALA A 314 -18.35 -2.93 -5.76
N LYS A 315 -18.94 -4.12 -5.92
CA LYS A 315 -18.86 -4.89 -7.17
C LYS A 315 -19.49 -4.13 -8.34
N GLN A 316 -20.64 -3.48 -8.13
CA GLN A 316 -21.28 -2.69 -9.17
C GLN A 316 -20.41 -1.51 -9.62
N GLU A 317 -19.91 -0.72 -8.67
CA GLU A 317 -19.01 0.42 -8.91
C GLU A 317 -17.71 -0.03 -9.61
N ALA A 318 -17.06 -1.09 -9.12
CA ALA A 318 -15.85 -1.63 -9.73
C ALA A 318 -16.09 -2.13 -11.18
N ASN A 319 -17.21 -2.79 -11.46
CA ASN A 319 -17.56 -3.21 -12.82
C ASN A 319 -17.85 -2.01 -13.74
N ALA A 320 -18.47 -0.94 -13.22
CA ALA A 320 -18.66 0.28 -14.00
C ALA A 320 -17.32 0.91 -14.38
N LEU A 321 -16.35 0.96 -13.46
CA LEU A 321 -14.99 1.42 -13.73
C LEU A 321 -14.28 0.56 -14.78
N VAL A 322 -14.38 -0.78 -14.66
CA VAL A 322 -13.85 -1.70 -15.67
C VAL A 322 -14.45 -1.43 -17.05
N SER A 323 -15.77 -1.31 -17.14
CA SER A 323 -16.45 -1.02 -18.41
C SER A 323 -16.07 0.33 -19.00
N ASN A 324 -15.80 1.34 -18.16
CA ASN A 324 -15.53 2.70 -18.59
C ASN A 324 -14.07 2.93 -18.99
N TRP A 325 -13.13 2.23 -18.35
CA TRP A 325 -11.71 2.61 -18.36
C TRP A 325 -10.74 1.46 -18.61
N LEU A 326 -11.16 0.22 -18.32
CA LEU A 326 -10.34 -1.00 -18.51
C LEU A 326 -10.89 -1.90 -19.62
N SER A 327 -11.82 -1.40 -20.43
CA SER A 327 -12.46 -2.16 -21.50
C SER A 327 -11.49 -2.48 -22.64
N PHE A 328 -11.69 -3.63 -23.28
CA PHE A 328 -10.96 -4.06 -24.46
C PHE A 328 -11.88 -4.88 -25.38
N GLU A 329 -11.49 -5.03 -26.64
CA GLU A 329 -12.19 -5.89 -27.60
C GLU A 329 -11.32 -7.09 -27.95
N GLU A 330 -11.78 -8.30 -27.59
CA GLU A 330 -11.01 -9.54 -27.73
C GLU A 330 -10.47 -9.75 -29.14
N GLN A 331 -11.31 -9.61 -30.17
CA GLN A 331 -10.89 -9.86 -31.55
C GLN A 331 -9.83 -8.84 -32.02
N ALA A 332 -9.96 -7.59 -31.61
CA ALA A 332 -8.98 -6.54 -31.94
C ALA A 332 -7.65 -6.81 -31.21
N MET A 333 -7.70 -7.22 -29.95
CA MET A 333 -6.54 -7.57 -29.16
C MET A 333 -5.84 -8.82 -29.74
N LEU A 334 -6.60 -9.87 -30.07
CA LEU A 334 -6.11 -11.13 -30.62
C LEU A 334 -5.27 -10.92 -31.89
N THR A 335 -5.74 -10.04 -32.77
CA THR A 335 -5.13 -9.78 -34.09
C THR A 335 -4.23 -8.54 -34.10
N TRP A 336 -4.07 -7.85 -32.97
CA TRP A 336 -3.37 -6.56 -32.89
C TRP A 336 -1.99 -6.58 -33.53
N TYR A 337 -1.17 -7.58 -33.19
CA TYR A 337 0.20 -7.71 -33.68
C TYR A 337 0.30 -8.43 -35.04
N GLU A 338 -0.80 -8.91 -35.63
CA GLU A 338 -0.76 -9.41 -37.02
C GLU A 338 -0.42 -8.27 -38.00
N ASN A 339 -0.82 -7.03 -37.66
CA ASN A 339 -0.35 -5.84 -38.33
C ASN A 339 1.06 -5.45 -37.82
N GLN A 340 2.08 -5.62 -38.65
CA GLN A 340 3.46 -5.26 -38.28
C GLN A 340 3.65 -3.77 -37.94
N GLN A 341 2.77 -2.88 -38.40
CA GLN A 341 2.85 -1.45 -38.04
C GLN A 341 2.47 -1.17 -36.59
N ASN A 342 1.80 -2.11 -35.93
CA ASN A 342 1.46 -2.05 -34.51
C ASN A 342 2.57 -2.62 -33.62
N ARG A 343 3.68 -3.07 -34.20
CA ARG A 343 4.86 -3.57 -33.48
C ARG A 343 5.89 -2.46 -33.43
N ASP A 344 6.57 -2.32 -32.30
CA ASP A 344 7.77 -1.52 -32.18
C ASP A 344 9.02 -2.38 -31.96
N HIS A 345 10.14 -1.71 -31.70
CA HIS A 345 11.42 -2.37 -31.46
C HIS A 345 11.44 -3.21 -30.16
N THR A 346 10.46 -3.10 -29.26
CA THR A 346 10.34 -3.88 -28.02
C THR A 346 9.56 -5.18 -28.21
N TYR A 347 8.82 -5.33 -29.31
CA TYR A 347 8.05 -6.54 -29.62
C TYR A 347 8.95 -7.79 -29.69
N VAL A 348 8.56 -8.84 -28.95
CA VAL A 348 9.26 -10.13 -28.96
C VAL A 348 8.63 -11.03 -30.00
N LEU A 349 9.39 -11.36 -31.04
CA LEU A 349 8.96 -12.23 -32.13
C LEU A 349 8.66 -13.64 -31.61
N ALA A 350 7.48 -14.16 -31.96
CA ALA A 350 7.17 -15.58 -31.73
C ALA A 350 8.02 -16.47 -32.65
N PRO A 351 8.13 -17.79 -32.38
CA PRO A 351 8.93 -18.69 -33.21
C PRO A 351 8.52 -18.60 -34.67
N GLN A 352 9.50 -18.40 -35.55
CA GLN A 352 9.32 -18.26 -37.02
C GLN A 352 8.71 -16.93 -37.49
N GLU A 353 8.33 -16.01 -36.59
CA GLU A 353 8.00 -14.64 -36.99
C GLU A 353 9.24 -13.87 -37.46
N THR A 354 9.05 -12.95 -38.39
CA THR A 354 10.08 -12.04 -38.91
C THR A 354 9.51 -10.63 -39.05
N GLY A 355 10.37 -9.63 -39.17
CA GLY A 355 9.96 -8.22 -39.31
C GLY A 355 10.34 -7.37 -38.10
N ILE A 356 9.51 -6.38 -37.78
CA ILE A 356 9.73 -5.45 -36.66
C ILE A 356 9.61 -6.22 -35.33
N GLY A 357 10.63 -6.08 -34.48
CA GLY A 357 10.76 -6.74 -33.18
C GLY A 357 12.14 -7.37 -32.99
N LYS A 358 12.28 -8.17 -31.94
CA LYS A 358 13.51 -8.90 -31.57
C LYS A 358 13.20 -10.33 -31.15
N THR A 359 14.17 -11.24 -31.25
CA THR A 359 13.99 -12.62 -30.74
C THR A 359 13.92 -12.64 -29.22
N LEU A 360 13.34 -13.69 -28.63
CA LEU A 360 13.30 -13.86 -27.17
C LEU A 360 14.71 -13.77 -26.54
N GLU A 361 15.71 -14.42 -27.15
CA GLU A 361 17.10 -14.38 -26.68
C GLU A 361 17.69 -12.96 -26.74
N ALA A 362 17.42 -12.21 -27.82
CA ALA A 362 17.87 -10.83 -27.95
C ALA A 362 17.20 -9.92 -26.91
N CYS A 363 15.90 -10.09 -26.69
CA CYS A 363 15.17 -9.41 -25.63
C CYS A 363 15.79 -9.68 -24.25
N MET A 364 15.97 -10.95 -23.88
CA MET A 364 16.56 -11.33 -22.60
C MET A 364 17.99 -10.81 -22.42
N ARG A 365 18.78 -10.73 -23.50
CA ARG A 365 20.11 -10.12 -23.48
C ARG A 365 20.05 -8.62 -23.17
N GLU A 366 19.09 -7.90 -23.75
CA GLU A 366 18.92 -6.46 -23.52
C GLU A 366 18.46 -6.14 -22.10
N LEU A 367 17.67 -7.01 -21.47
CA LEU A 367 17.30 -6.87 -20.05
C LEU A 367 18.49 -6.89 -19.10
N ASN A 368 19.62 -7.48 -19.52
CA ASN A 368 20.85 -7.58 -18.73
C ASN A 368 20.65 -8.17 -17.31
N VAL A 369 19.75 -9.14 -17.19
CA VAL A 369 19.38 -9.79 -15.91
C VAL A 369 20.27 -10.99 -15.54
N GLY A 370 21.50 -11.02 -16.07
CA GLY A 370 22.49 -12.08 -15.78
C GLY A 370 22.31 -13.40 -16.54
N THR A 371 21.25 -13.54 -17.34
CA THR A 371 21.01 -14.70 -18.21
C THR A 371 20.26 -14.29 -19.48
N ILE A 372 20.44 -15.04 -20.57
CA ILE A 372 19.69 -14.90 -21.82
C ILE A 372 18.51 -15.91 -21.91
N SER A 373 18.34 -16.77 -20.90
CA SER A 373 17.26 -17.74 -20.83
C SER A 373 16.16 -17.24 -19.89
N GLN A 374 14.95 -17.04 -20.43
CA GLN A 374 13.76 -16.66 -19.67
C GLN A 374 13.48 -17.67 -18.54
N ALA A 375 13.52 -18.98 -18.83
CA ALA A 375 13.29 -20.04 -17.84
C ALA A 375 14.33 -20.04 -16.71
N ALA A 376 15.60 -19.79 -17.03
CA ALA A 376 16.64 -19.66 -16.01
C ALA A 376 16.40 -18.42 -15.12
N ARG A 377 15.96 -17.30 -15.70
CA ARG A 377 15.62 -16.09 -14.92
C ARG A 377 14.45 -16.33 -13.99
N VAL A 378 13.39 -16.99 -14.45
CA VAL A 378 12.23 -17.35 -13.60
C VAL A 378 12.67 -18.22 -12.42
N THR A 379 13.48 -19.26 -12.68
CA THR A 379 13.99 -20.14 -11.61
C THR A 379 14.85 -19.39 -10.59
N GLN A 380 15.67 -18.45 -11.06
CA GLN A 380 16.46 -17.57 -10.19
C GLN A 380 15.53 -16.71 -9.32
N LEU A 381 14.53 -16.05 -9.91
CA LEU A 381 13.58 -15.20 -9.19
C LEU A 381 12.80 -15.96 -8.11
N ASP A 382 12.36 -17.18 -8.40
CA ASP A 382 11.69 -18.01 -7.40
C ASP A 382 12.62 -18.35 -6.23
N THR A 383 13.89 -18.62 -6.50
CA THR A 383 14.91 -18.89 -5.48
C THR A 383 15.19 -17.64 -4.62
N GLU A 384 15.35 -16.48 -5.26
CA GLU A 384 15.59 -15.20 -4.59
C GLU A 384 14.38 -14.80 -3.73
N ARG A 385 13.17 -14.88 -4.29
CA ARG A 385 11.90 -14.60 -3.57
C ARG A 385 11.78 -15.49 -2.34
N ARG A 386 12.06 -16.79 -2.50
CA ARG A 386 12.03 -17.75 -1.39
C ARG A 386 13.03 -17.39 -0.29
N GLN A 387 14.25 -17.00 -0.64
CA GLN A 387 15.25 -16.56 0.34
C GLN A 387 14.82 -15.26 1.04
N CYS A 388 14.27 -14.28 0.31
CA CYS A 388 13.75 -13.05 0.88
C CYS A 388 12.62 -13.30 1.88
N LEU A 389 11.58 -14.02 1.47
CA LEU A 389 10.42 -14.35 2.33
C LEU A 389 10.83 -15.17 3.56
N TYR A 390 11.83 -16.05 3.43
CA TYR A 390 12.36 -16.79 4.58
C TYR A 390 12.98 -15.88 5.64
N ASN A 391 13.56 -14.75 5.26
CA ASN A 391 14.25 -13.82 6.16
C ASN A 391 13.36 -12.68 6.67
N ILE A 392 12.09 -12.63 6.26
CA ILE A 392 11.11 -11.64 6.70
C ILE A 392 10.22 -12.25 7.78
N GLU A 393 9.94 -11.47 8.83
CA GLU A 393 8.90 -11.80 9.82
C GLU A 393 8.12 -10.55 10.21
N ALA A 394 6.93 -10.75 10.78
CA ALA A 394 6.17 -9.65 11.34
C ALA A 394 6.89 -9.06 12.56
N GLU A 395 6.82 -7.74 12.72
CA GLU A 395 7.17 -7.12 13.99
C GLU A 395 6.26 -7.69 15.11
N PRO A 396 6.78 -7.95 16.32
CA PRO A 396 5.96 -8.45 17.43
C PRO A 396 4.72 -7.59 17.66
N GLY A 397 3.56 -8.23 17.79
CA GLY A 397 2.28 -7.53 17.89
C GLY A 397 1.70 -7.00 16.58
N TYR A 398 2.26 -7.40 15.42
CA TYR A 398 1.76 -7.04 14.08
C TYR A 398 1.64 -8.23 13.11
N ALA A 399 1.57 -9.46 13.63
CA ALA A 399 1.40 -10.67 12.81
C ALA A 399 -0.03 -10.86 12.28
N ASP A 400 -0.98 -10.01 12.69
CA ASP A 400 -2.39 -10.12 12.33
C ASP A 400 -2.71 -9.68 10.90
N LEU A 401 -1.85 -8.84 10.30
CA LEU A 401 -2.11 -8.22 9.00
C LEU A 401 -1.03 -8.56 7.99
N TYR A 402 -1.46 -9.15 6.87
CA TYR A 402 -0.59 -9.74 5.88
C TYR A 402 -1.03 -9.39 4.46
N ASP A 403 -0.09 -9.05 3.60
CA ASP A 403 -0.36 -9.00 2.17
C ASP A 403 -0.23 -10.40 1.60
N VAL A 404 -1.37 -11.03 1.32
CA VAL A 404 -1.43 -12.39 0.78
C VAL A 404 -0.87 -12.52 -0.64
N HIS A 405 -0.68 -11.42 -1.36
CA HIS A 405 -0.15 -11.43 -2.73
C HIS A 405 1.38 -11.40 -2.73
N THR A 406 1.98 -10.42 -2.03
CA THR A 406 3.44 -10.32 -1.89
C THR A 406 3.99 -11.36 -0.92
N GLY A 407 3.17 -11.82 0.02
CA GLY A 407 3.57 -12.75 1.04
C GLY A 407 4.32 -12.07 2.20
N VAL A 408 4.05 -10.79 2.47
CA VAL A 408 4.78 -9.96 3.44
C VAL A 408 3.81 -9.35 4.47
N PRO A 409 4.14 -9.35 5.78
CA PRO A 409 3.38 -8.59 6.78
C PRO A 409 3.48 -7.08 6.52
N TYR A 410 2.40 -6.30 6.67
CA TYR A 410 2.48 -4.85 6.41
C TYR A 410 3.50 -4.14 7.31
N ASN A 411 3.65 -4.59 8.56
CA ASN A 411 4.70 -4.17 9.46
C ASN A 411 5.68 -5.32 9.74
N TRP A 412 6.74 -5.37 8.95
CA TRP A 412 7.72 -6.45 8.98
C TRP A 412 9.11 -5.99 9.43
N ARG A 413 9.96 -6.97 9.77
CA ARG A 413 11.38 -6.81 10.02
C ARG A 413 12.19 -7.97 9.45
N TRP A 414 13.50 -7.74 9.33
CA TRP A 414 14.45 -8.81 9.02
C TRP A 414 14.66 -9.69 10.25
N LYS A 415 14.60 -11.02 10.07
CA LYS A 415 14.87 -12.00 11.14
C LYS A 415 16.29 -11.93 11.67
N SER A 416 17.23 -11.55 10.81
CA SER A 416 18.65 -11.46 11.12
C SER A 416 19.29 -10.33 10.31
N VAL A 417 20.43 -9.86 10.81
CA VAL A 417 21.30 -8.91 10.09
C VAL A 417 22.14 -9.59 9.01
N THR A 418 22.20 -10.93 8.99
CA THR A 418 22.87 -11.72 7.96
C THR A 418 21.90 -12.71 7.32
N TRP A 419 22.09 -13.01 6.04
CA TRP A 419 21.24 -13.95 5.31
C TRP A 419 21.19 -15.33 5.95
N GLN A 420 19.96 -15.81 6.17
CA GLN A 420 19.68 -17.18 6.53
C GLN A 420 19.21 -17.96 5.29
N SER A 421 19.62 -19.22 5.18
CA SER A 421 19.23 -20.08 4.08
C SER A 421 17.97 -20.88 4.44
N PRO A 422 16.90 -20.82 3.63
CA PRO A 422 15.75 -21.70 3.83
C PRO A 422 16.14 -23.18 3.64
N ALA A 423 15.72 -24.04 4.57
CA ALA A 423 15.80 -25.50 4.39
C ALA A 423 15.14 -25.93 3.08
N ILE A 424 15.59 -26.99 2.40
CA ILE A 424 15.20 -27.30 0.99
C ILE A 424 13.68 -27.46 0.78
N ASP A 425 12.96 -27.91 1.80
CA ASP A 425 11.51 -28.16 1.83
C ASP A 425 10.69 -26.99 2.39
N TRP A 426 11.35 -25.90 2.83
CA TRP A 426 10.65 -24.71 3.32
C TRP A 426 9.78 -24.06 2.23
N GLN A 427 8.57 -23.69 2.62
CA GLN A 427 7.64 -22.88 1.82
C GLN A 427 7.10 -21.74 2.67
N ALA A 428 6.81 -20.62 2.04
CA ALA A 428 6.14 -19.51 2.70
C ALA A 428 4.75 -19.99 3.17
N THR A 429 4.46 -19.83 4.46
CA THR A 429 3.16 -20.20 5.03
C THR A 429 2.08 -19.26 4.47
N GLN A 430 1.00 -19.82 3.95
CA GLN A 430 -0.18 -19.03 3.62
C GLN A 430 -0.78 -18.46 4.90
N GLN A 431 -0.94 -17.14 4.94
CA GLN A 431 -1.56 -16.41 6.03
C GLN A 431 -2.89 -15.82 5.56
N SER A 432 -3.83 -15.63 6.49
CA SER A 432 -5.01 -14.80 6.23
C SER A 432 -4.60 -13.34 6.10
N ALA A 433 -5.29 -12.57 5.26
CA ALA A 433 -5.00 -11.14 5.08
C ALA A 433 -5.20 -10.34 6.38
N ASP A 434 -6.19 -10.75 7.16
CA ASP A 434 -6.53 -10.18 8.46
C ASP A 434 -6.94 -11.32 9.41
N SER A 435 -6.16 -11.53 10.46
CA SER A 435 -6.40 -12.54 11.50
C SER A 435 -6.58 -11.93 12.89
N GLY A 436 -6.58 -10.60 12.97
CA GLY A 436 -6.72 -9.88 14.23
C GLY A 436 -8.17 -9.92 14.72
N GLU A 437 -8.40 -10.48 15.91
CA GLU A 437 -9.73 -10.55 16.49
C GLU A 437 -10.02 -9.28 17.29
N ALA A 438 -11.01 -8.50 16.83
CA ALA A 438 -11.47 -7.33 17.56
C ALA A 438 -12.20 -7.76 18.85
N LEU A 439 -11.85 -7.15 19.98
CA LEU A 439 -12.50 -7.43 21.26
C LEU A 439 -12.52 -6.22 22.21
N VAL A 440 -13.38 -6.32 23.22
CA VAL A 440 -13.41 -5.45 24.39
C VAL A 440 -13.01 -6.26 25.62
N ILE A 441 -12.12 -5.69 26.44
CA ILE A 441 -11.70 -6.30 27.71
C ILE A 441 -12.51 -5.67 28.83
N LYS A 442 -13.31 -6.45 29.57
CA LYS A 442 -14.08 -5.98 30.74
C LYS A 442 -13.65 -6.68 32.02
N SER A 443 -13.72 -5.96 33.14
CA SER A 443 -13.53 -6.56 34.46
C SER A 443 -14.71 -7.48 34.79
N ALA A 444 -14.43 -8.71 35.25
CA ALA A 444 -15.47 -9.63 35.68
C ALA A 444 -16.15 -9.20 37.01
N VAL A 445 -15.57 -8.23 37.72
CA VAL A 445 -16.09 -7.76 39.02
C VAL A 445 -17.26 -6.81 38.84
N ASP A 446 -17.16 -5.87 37.89
CA ASP A 446 -18.17 -4.82 37.68
C ASP A 446 -18.71 -4.76 36.25
N GLY A 447 -18.23 -5.63 35.34
CA GLY A 447 -18.67 -5.69 33.95
C GLY A 447 -18.23 -4.49 33.10
N LYS A 448 -17.39 -3.59 33.62
CA LYS A 448 -16.99 -2.37 32.93
C LYS A 448 -15.76 -2.59 32.07
N ALA A 449 -15.74 -1.95 30.90
CA ALA A 449 -14.67 -2.06 29.93
C ALA A 449 -13.41 -1.28 30.34
N LEU A 450 -12.24 -1.83 29.99
CA LEU A 450 -10.99 -1.10 30.03
C LEU A 450 -11.07 0.09 29.08
N SER A 451 -10.91 1.26 29.67
CA SER A 451 -11.08 2.56 29.05
C SER A 451 -9.85 3.42 29.30
N ALA A 452 -9.59 4.34 28.39
CA ALA A 452 -8.54 5.36 28.52
C ALA A 452 -9.17 6.74 28.37
N GLU A 453 -8.60 7.76 29.02
CA GLU A 453 -9.05 9.14 28.81
C GLU A 453 -8.81 9.57 27.36
N SER A 454 -7.66 9.16 26.81
CA SER A 454 -7.25 9.40 25.42
C SER A 454 -6.38 8.25 24.91
N LEU A 455 -6.27 8.09 23.59
CA LEU A 455 -5.37 7.09 23.00
C LEU A 455 -3.95 7.65 22.86
N ASN A 456 -3.28 7.81 24.01
CA ASN A 456 -1.93 8.35 24.09
C ASN A 456 -0.94 7.36 24.72
N ASN A 457 0.34 7.51 24.36
CA ASN A 457 1.39 6.73 24.99
C ASN A 457 1.47 7.01 26.50
N ASN A 458 1.60 5.96 27.30
CA ASN A 458 1.63 5.98 28.75
C ASN A 458 0.29 6.33 29.43
N GLU A 459 -0.80 6.41 28.68
CA GLU A 459 -2.13 6.68 29.25
C GLU A 459 -2.56 5.54 30.16
N ARG A 460 -3.16 5.87 31.30
CA ARG A 460 -3.57 4.86 32.28
C ARG A 460 -4.90 4.24 31.88
N LEU A 461 -4.97 2.92 31.95
CA LEU A 461 -6.23 2.20 31.76
C LEU A 461 -7.05 2.20 33.06
N THR A 462 -8.35 2.43 32.94
CA THR A 462 -9.31 2.40 34.05
C THR A 462 -10.58 1.68 33.61
N THR A 463 -11.45 1.31 34.54
CA THR A 463 -12.81 0.82 34.24
C THR A 463 -13.89 1.89 34.49
N ALA A 464 -13.48 3.08 34.92
CA ALA A 464 -14.38 4.20 35.24
C ALA A 464 -14.61 5.15 34.05
N GLY A 465 -13.80 5.04 33.00
CA GLY A 465 -13.87 5.92 31.82
C GLY A 465 -15.07 5.67 30.92
N ALA A 466 -15.46 6.69 30.17
CA ALA A 466 -16.56 6.63 29.20
C ALA A 466 -16.13 6.11 27.80
N ASN A 467 -14.82 5.96 27.58
CA ASN A 467 -14.24 5.63 26.28
C ASN A 467 -13.52 4.27 26.34
N PRO A 468 -14.24 3.15 26.13
CA PRO A 468 -13.64 1.82 26.02
C PRO A 468 -12.59 1.78 24.93
N VAL A 469 -11.43 1.21 25.24
CA VAL A 469 -10.42 0.93 24.22
C VAL A 469 -10.87 -0.31 23.44
N LYS A 470 -10.96 -0.18 22.11
CA LYS A 470 -11.15 -1.32 21.21
C LYS A 470 -9.80 -2.00 20.97
N TRP A 471 -9.72 -3.29 21.26
CA TRP A 471 -8.50 -4.07 21.14
C TRP A 471 -8.54 -4.98 19.94
N LEU A 472 -7.38 -5.27 19.40
CA LEU A 472 -7.10 -6.37 18.50
C LEU A 472 -6.27 -7.38 19.29
N LYS A 473 -6.77 -8.61 19.39
CA LYS A 473 -6.00 -9.77 19.85
C LYS A 473 -5.14 -10.24 18.69
N VAL A 474 -3.84 -9.98 18.79
CA VAL A 474 -2.86 -10.30 17.74
C VAL A 474 -2.11 -11.56 18.15
N PRO A 475 -2.10 -12.62 17.31
CA PRO A 475 -1.39 -13.86 17.61
C PRO A 475 0.13 -13.66 17.67
N SER A 476 0.77 -14.46 18.53
CA SER A 476 2.22 -14.67 18.65
C SER A 476 2.51 -16.18 18.56
N SER A 477 3.72 -16.61 18.91
CA SER A 477 4.06 -18.04 19.02
C SER A 477 3.42 -18.70 20.25
N ASP A 478 3.16 -20.00 20.18
CA ASP A 478 2.74 -20.86 21.30
C ASP A 478 1.43 -20.45 22.02
N ASP A 479 0.37 -20.14 21.27
CA ASP A 479 -0.93 -19.69 21.81
C ASP A 479 -0.84 -18.45 22.72
N ARG A 480 0.08 -17.54 22.38
CA ARG A 480 0.25 -16.25 23.07
C ARG A 480 -0.24 -15.11 22.20
N TYR A 481 -0.53 -13.99 22.85
CA TYR A 481 -1.19 -12.86 22.20
C TYR A 481 -0.65 -11.52 22.67
N TYR A 482 -0.75 -10.52 21.81
CA TYR A 482 -0.67 -9.11 22.15
C TYR A 482 -2.07 -8.49 22.09
N PHE A 483 -2.33 -7.48 22.91
CA PHE A 483 -3.51 -6.63 22.75
C PHE A 483 -3.07 -5.26 22.24
N ARG A 484 -3.38 -5.00 20.97
CA ARG A 484 -3.06 -3.73 20.28
C ARG A 484 -4.33 -2.90 20.13
N SER A 485 -4.26 -1.59 20.26
CA SER A 485 -5.44 -0.74 19.97
C SER A 485 -5.79 -0.83 18.48
N ALA A 486 -7.09 -0.95 18.19
CA ALA A 486 -7.61 -0.91 16.82
C ALA A 486 -7.58 0.50 16.19
N GLU A 487 -7.55 1.54 17.03
CA GLU A 487 -7.65 2.94 16.61
C GLU A 487 -6.30 3.67 16.66
N ALA A 488 -5.37 3.19 17.49
CA ALA A 488 -4.00 3.71 17.60
C ALA A 488 -2.99 2.54 17.54
N PRO A 489 -2.61 2.06 16.35
CA PRO A 489 -1.94 0.78 16.15
C PRO A 489 -0.51 0.74 16.73
N SER A 490 0.08 1.86 17.15
CA SER A 490 1.31 1.85 17.94
C SER A 490 1.11 1.50 19.41
N LEU A 491 -0.11 1.55 19.95
CA LEU A 491 -0.39 1.40 21.38
C LEU A 491 -0.83 -0.02 21.75
N PHE A 492 -0.19 -0.58 22.77
CA PHE A 492 -0.43 -1.91 23.30
C PHE A 492 -0.91 -1.84 24.75
N PHE A 493 -1.71 -2.84 25.18
CA PHE A 493 -1.98 -3.07 26.58
C PHE A 493 -0.68 -3.47 27.26
N SER A 494 -0.21 -2.65 28.20
CA SER A 494 1.02 -2.86 28.94
C SER A 494 0.81 -2.45 30.40
N TYR A 495 1.90 -2.35 31.17
CA TYR A 495 1.88 -2.04 32.59
C TYR A 495 2.99 -1.04 32.96
N SER A 496 2.84 -0.39 34.10
CA SER A 496 3.89 0.42 34.70
C SER A 496 4.86 -0.46 35.50
N ILE A 497 6.16 -0.34 35.25
CA ILE A 497 7.22 -0.99 36.05
C ILE A 497 7.36 -0.41 37.47
N SER A 498 6.62 0.66 37.80
CA SER A 498 6.57 1.19 39.16
C SER A 498 5.90 0.20 40.10
N THR A 499 6.13 0.37 41.41
CA THR A 499 5.51 -0.47 42.47
C THR A 499 3.99 -0.56 42.39
N SER A 500 3.32 0.41 41.75
CA SER A 500 1.88 0.39 41.55
C SER A 500 1.39 -0.56 40.45
N GLY A 501 2.25 -1.03 39.55
CA GLY A 501 1.92 -2.04 38.52
C GLY A 501 0.75 -1.71 37.59
N TYR A 502 0.26 -0.47 37.51
CA TYR A 502 -1.01 -0.19 36.83
C TYR A 502 -0.95 -0.48 35.33
N GLY A 503 -2.05 -0.98 34.77
CA GLY A 503 -2.21 -1.18 33.34
C GLY A 503 -2.28 0.15 32.58
N LYS A 504 -1.67 0.20 31.40
CA LYS A 504 -1.54 1.41 30.60
C LYS A 504 -1.48 1.10 29.10
N LEU A 505 -1.68 2.13 28.28
CA LEU A 505 -1.32 2.14 26.86
C LEU A 505 0.18 2.41 26.71
N TRP A 506 0.87 1.64 25.87
CA TRP A 506 2.30 1.83 25.64
C TRP A 506 2.69 1.62 24.19
N ARG A 507 3.59 2.47 23.67
CA ARG A 507 4.01 2.51 22.27
C ARG A 507 4.94 1.37 21.81
N SER A 508 5.02 0.29 22.57
CA SER A 508 5.91 -0.85 22.29
C SER A 508 5.25 -2.16 22.75
N PRO A 509 5.37 -3.23 21.95
CA PRO A 509 4.95 -4.58 22.34
C PRO A 509 5.94 -5.25 23.30
N ASP A 510 7.10 -4.63 23.57
CA ASP A 510 8.13 -5.21 24.44
C ASP A 510 7.55 -5.56 25.83
N GLN A 511 7.76 -6.80 26.25
CA GLN A 511 7.22 -7.40 27.48
C GLN A 511 5.69 -7.35 27.62
N ALA A 512 4.95 -7.09 26.53
CA ALA A 512 3.49 -6.98 26.50
C ALA A 512 2.82 -8.19 25.80
N GLU A 513 3.46 -9.36 25.87
CA GLU A 513 2.90 -10.63 25.41
C GLU A 513 2.15 -11.33 26.57
N TYR A 514 1.05 -12.00 26.25
CA TYR A 514 0.12 -12.58 27.20
C TYR A 514 -0.27 -14.02 26.87
N GLU A 515 -0.37 -14.86 27.91
CA GLU A 515 -1.08 -16.14 27.90
C GLU A 515 -2.53 -15.89 28.33
N LEU A 516 -3.49 -16.39 27.54
CA LEU A 516 -4.91 -16.37 27.88
C LEU A 516 -5.36 -17.72 28.42
N ILE A 517 -5.90 -17.73 29.65
CA ILE A 517 -6.32 -18.96 30.32
C ILE A 517 -7.83 -18.91 30.56
N TYR A 518 -8.56 -19.75 29.84
CA TYR A 518 -10.01 -19.86 29.95
C TYR A 518 -10.42 -20.61 31.22
N GLN A 519 -11.36 -20.06 31.98
CA GLN A 519 -11.95 -20.65 33.18
C GLN A 519 -13.43 -20.29 33.31
N GLY A 520 -14.30 -21.19 32.84
CA GLY A 520 -15.75 -21.12 33.09
C GLY A 520 -16.46 -19.88 32.52
N GLY A 521 -16.13 -19.48 31.29
CA GLY A 521 -16.70 -18.30 30.63
C GLY A 521 -15.92 -17.01 30.86
N LEU A 522 -14.87 -17.05 31.67
CA LEU A 522 -13.99 -15.92 31.98
C LEU A 522 -12.54 -16.25 31.64
N TRP A 523 -11.72 -15.23 31.52
CA TRP A 523 -10.32 -15.34 31.15
C TRP A 523 -9.40 -14.78 32.22
N ASN A 524 -8.27 -15.44 32.48
CA ASN A 524 -7.13 -14.79 33.10
C ASN A 524 -6.19 -14.28 32.01
N ILE A 525 -5.67 -13.06 32.19
CA ILE A 525 -4.64 -12.47 31.32
C ILE A 525 -3.32 -12.54 32.08
N LYS A 526 -2.41 -13.42 31.66
CA LYS A 526 -1.13 -13.62 32.34
C LYS A 526 0.01 -13.06 31.49
N ASN A 527 0.79 -12.16 32.06
CA ASN A 527 1.97 -11.61 31.39
C ASN A 527 3.08 -12.66 31.28
N THR A 528 3.67 -12.79 30.10
CA THR A 528 4.68 -13.84 29.86
C THR A 528 6.05 -13.48 30.41
N PHE A 529 6.34 -12.19 30.65
CA PHE A 529 7.60 -11.71 31.20
C PHE A 529 7.66 -11.85 32.73
N TRP A 530 6.73 -11.23 33.46
CA TRP A 530 6.66 -11.29 34.94
C TRP A 530 6.00 -12.56 35.47
N LYS A 531 5.32 -13.34 34.62
CA LYS A 531 4.53 -14.52 35.01
C LYS A 531 3.40 -14.22 36.02
N ASN A 532 2.97 -12.97 36.10
CA ASN A 532 1.85 -12.51 36.94
C ASN A 532 0.55 -12.33 36.15
N TYR A 533 -0.57 -12.36 36.86
CA TYR A 533 -1.91 -12.11 36.29
C TYR A 533 -2.28 -10.64 36.43
N PHE A 534 -2.88 -10.07 35.38
CA PHE A 534 -3.58 -8.80 35.52
C PHE A 534 -4.80 -8.99 36.42
N TRP A 535 -4.93 -8.13 37.42
CA TRP A 535 -6.05 -8.11 38.35
C TRP A 535 -6.65 -6.71 38.49
N TYR A 536 -7.94 -6.65 38.77
CA TYR A 536 -8.69 -5.43 38.94
C TYR A 536 -8.59 -4.91 40.37
N ASN A 537 -7.96 -3.76 40.53
CA ASN A 537 -7.94 -3.04 41.80
C ASN A 537 -9.21 -2.20 41.92
N GLN A 538 -10.15 -2.65 42.75
CA GLN A 538 -11.45 -2.01 42.93
C GLN A 538 -11.34 -0.60 43.55
N ASP A 539 -10.43 -0.39 44.49
CA ASP A 539 -10.22 0.93 45.14
C ASP A 539 -9.69 1.98 44.15
N LYS A 540 -8.92 1.54 43.16
CA LYS A 540 -8.32 2.41 42.13
C LYS A 540 -9.05 2.33 40.78
N GLN A 541 -10.07 1.49 40.68
CA GLN A 541 -10.86 1.23 39.47
C GLN A 541 -9.99 1.02 38.22
N ARG A 542 -8.96 0.16 38.32
CA ARG A 542 -8.00 -0.07 37.24
C ARG A 542 -7.33 -1.45 37.28
N PRO A 543 -6.87 -1.97 36.13
CA PRO A 543 -6.01 -3.14 36.08
C PRO A 543 -4.64 -2.88 36.74
N GLN A 544 -4.09 -3.90 37.38
CA GLN A 544 -2.73 -3.93 37.92
C GLN A 544 -2.04 -5.25 37.58
N LEU A 545 -0.73 -5.20 37.39
CA LEU A 545 0.16 -6.34 37.24
C LEU A 545 1.15 -6.32 38.41
N THR A 546 0.84 -7.07 39.47
CA THR A 546 1.68 -7.23 40.66
C THR A 546 1.62 -8.70 41.11
N SER A 547 2.37 -9.05 42.16
CA SER A 547 2.32 -10.38 42.79
C SER A 547 0.97 -10.71 43.44
N ASP A 548 0.07 -9.73 43.60
CA ASP A 548 -1.25 -9.93 44.19
C ASP A 548 -2.25 -10.57 43.21
N GLY A 549 -1.91 -10.61 41.92
CA GLY A 549 -2.72 -11.25 40.89
C GLY A 549 -2.76 -12.77 41.09
N ASP A 550 -3.96 -13.29 41.35
CA ASP A 550 -4.22 -14.71 41.61
C ASP A 550 -5.29 -15.24 40.65
N ALA A 551 -4.95 -16.27 39.88
CA ALA A 551 -5.84 -16.85 38.88
C ALA A 551 -7.20 -17.31 39.44
N ASN A 552 -7.27 -17.67 40.72
CA ASN A 552 -8.49 -18.19 41.34
C ASN A 552 -9.43 -17.08 41.85
N LYS A 553 -8.97 -15.83 41.90
CA LYS A 553 -9.77 -14.70 42.37
C LYS A 553 -10.54 -14.04 41.24
N LEU A 554 -11.78 -13.64 41.51
CA LEU A 554 -12.64 -12.95 40.55
C LEU A 554 -12.01 -11.64 40.04
N GLN A 555 -11.23 -10.95 40.88
CA GLN A 555 -10.50 -9.74 40.50
C GLN A 555 -9.49 -9.98 39.37
N SER A 556 -8.95 -11.19 39.22
CA SER A 556 -8.02 -11.52 38.13
C SER A 556 -8.72 -12.07 36.88
N LYS A 557 -10.06 -12.06 36.87
CA LYS A 557 -10.89 -12.55 35.77
C LYS A 557 -11.35 -11.39 34.90
N TRP A 558 -11.34 -11.64 33.61
CA TRP A 558 -11.70 -10.70 32.57
C TRP A 558 -12.71 -11.34 31.62
N ILE A 559 -13.64 -10.55 31.13
CA ILE A 559 -14.53 -10.90 30.03
C ILE A 559 -13.87 -10.37 28.76
N LEU A 560 -13.71 -11.23 27.76
CA LEU A 560 -13.26 -10.88 26.42
C LEU A 560 -14.46 -11.10 25.49
N GLU A 561 -14.98 -10.02 24.91
CA GLU A 561 -16.19 -10.01 24.07
C GLU A 561 -15.96 -9.35 22.72
#